data_AF-A0A6G1DWM2-F1
#
_entry.id   AF-A0A6G1DWM2-F1
#
_cell.length_a   1.000
_cell.length_b   1.000
_cell.length_c   1.000
_cell.angle_alpha   90.00
_cell.angle_beta   90.00
_cell.angle_gamma   90.00
#
_symmetry.space_group_name_H-M   'P 1'
#
loop_
_entity.id
_entity.type
_entity.pdbx_description
1 polymer ?
#
loop_
_entity_poly.entity_id
_entity_poly.type
_entity_poly.pdbx_seq_one_letter_code
_entity_poly.pdbx_strand_id
1 'polypeptide(L)'
;MESGAVWLLESDGELFQVRVDRKIGAVAVYRMDLSDELPAWRAARDIGDRVFLLPDGIVATSCCASACNLKRNRIYFMKENDGDR
;
A
#
# COMPACT_ATOMS: atom_id res chain seq x y z
N MET A 1 5.97 17.77 -13.50
CA MET A 1 5.58 17.52 -12.10
C MET A 1 5.88 16.06 -11.80
N GLU A 2 7.06 15.75 -11.26
CA GLU A 2 7.39 14.37 -10.82
C GLU A 2 6.62 14.11 -9.53
N SER A 3 5.45 13.47 -9.58
CA SER A 3 5.11 12.05 -9.82
C SER A 3 5.24 11.24 -8.53
N GLY A 4 4.28 11.43 -7.63
CA GLY A 4 4.04 10.47 -6.56
C GLY A 4 3.63 9.14 -7.17
N ALA A 5 4.12 8.04 -6.61
CA ALA A 5 3.77 6.71 -7.09
C ALA A 5 2.44 6.27 -6.46
N VAL A 6 1.58 5.66 -7.27
CA VAL A 6 0.27 5.16 -6.84
C VAL A 6 0.19 3.69 -7.15
N TRP A 7 -0.12 2.89 -6.13
CA TRP A 7 -0.44 1.48 -6.27
C TRP A 7 -1.90 1.25 -5.95
N LEU A 8 -2.51 0.37 -6.73
CA LEU A 8 -3.84 -0.17 -6.49
C LEU A 8 -3.67 -1.65 -6.20
N LEU A 9 -4.20 -2.11 -5.09
CA LEU A 9 -4.20 -3.53 -4.76
C LEU A 9 -5.50 -3.96 -4.10
N GLU A 10 -5.87 -5.20 -4.38
CA GLU A 10 -6.92 -5.91 -3.66
C GLU A 10 -6.29 -6.68 -2.49
N SER A 11 -7.00 -6.76 -1.38
CA SER A 11 -6.64 -7.58 -0.23
C SER A 11 -7.88 -7.98 0.55
N ASP A 12 -8.18 -9.28 0.56
CA ASP A 12 -9.27 -9.89 1.33
C ASP A 12 -10.65 -9.28 1.01
N GLY A 13 -10.93 -9.10 -0.29
CA GLY A 13 -12.17 -8.54 -0.82
C GLY A 13 -12.25 -7.01 -0.72
N GLU A 14 -11.28 -6.35 -0.09
CA GLU A 14 -11.21 -4.90 0.03
C GLU A 14 -10.22 -4.31 -0.99
N LEU A 15 -10.57 -3.17 -1.59
CA LEU A 15 -9.70 -2.48 -2.55
C LEU A 15 -8.97 -1.31 -1.87
N PHE A 16 -7.65 -1.25 -2.02
CA PHE A 16 -6.81 -0.22 -1.43
C PHE A 16 -6.01 0.55 -2.49
N GLN A 17 -5.86 1.85 -2.26
CA GLN A 17 -4.97 2.73 -3.01
C GLN A 17 -3.89 3.26 -2.08
N VAL A 18 -2.62 3.00 -2.42
CA VAL A 18 -1.47 3.53 -1.69
C VAL A 18 -0.80 4.60 -2.52
N ARG A 19 -0.64 5.79 -1.96
CA ARG A 19 0.04 6.93 -2.58
C ARG A 19 1.33 7.21 -1.81
N VAL A 20 2.45 7.26 -2.52
CA VAL A 20 3.76 7.56 -1.94
C VAL A 20 4.30 8.82 -2.58
N ASP A 21 4.57 9.81 -1.74
CA ASP A 21 5.35 10.97 -2.11
C ASP A 21 6.80 10.75 -1.70
N ARG A 22 7.63 10.37 -2.68
CA ARG A 22 9.05 10.10 -2.49
C ARG A 22 9.86 11.36 -2.13
N LYS A 23 9.35 12.58 -2.39
CA LYS A 23 10.07 13.84 -2.10
C LYS A 23 10.04 14.18 -0.63
N ILE A 24 8.91 13.93 0.03
CA ILE A 24 8.70 14.23 1.46
C ILE A 24 8.66 12.98 2.33
N GLY A 25 8.88 11.79 1.74
CA GLY A 25 8.84 10.52 2.45
C GLY A 25 7.46 10.20 3.04
N ALA A 26 6.38 10.69 2.42
CA ALA A 26 5.02 10.50 2.94
C ALA A 26 4.32 9.34 2.24
N VAL A 27 3.52 8.59 3.01
CA VAL A 27 2.69 7.50 2.50
C VAL A 27 1.26 7.70 3.00
N ALA A 28 0.30 7.65 2.08
CA ALA A 28 -1.12 7.72 2.36
C ALA A 28 -1.82 6.47 1.80
N VAL A 29 -2.65 5.84 2.63
CA VAL A 29 -3.47 4.70 2.23
C VAL A 29 -4.92 5.13 2.19
N TYR A 30 -5.64 4.66 1.18
CA TYR A 30 -7.06 4.82 1.03
C TYR A 30 -7.69 3.45 0.83
N ARG A 31 -8.86 3.23 1.42
CA ARG A 31 -9.73 2.09 1.14
C ARG A 31 -10.89 2.57 0.27
N MET A 32 -11.28 1.78 -0.72
CA MET A 32 -12.50 2.04 -1.48
C MET A 32 -13.70 1.73 -0.59
N ASP A 33 -14.56 2.72 -0.42
CA ASP A 33 -15.85 2.58 0.22
C ASP A 33 -16.92 2.37 -0.87
N LEU A 34 -17.60 1.23 -0.78
CA LEU A 34 -18.64 0.79 -1.73
C LEU A 34 -20.03 0.78 -1.07
N SER A 35 -20.18 1.30 0.16
CA SER A 35 -21.48 1.25 0.86
C SER A 35 -22.51 2.23 0.32
N ASP A 36 -22.06 3.31 -0.32
CA ASP A 36 -22.91 4.38 -0.85
C ASP A 36 -23.20 4.18 -2.35
N GLU A 37 -24.19 4.90 -2.88
CA GLU A 37 -24.50 4.90 -4.32
C GLU A 37 -23.33 5.37 -5.20
N LEU A 38 -22.38 6.11 -4.61
CA LEU A 38 -21.18 6.62 -5.27
C LEU A 38 -19.92 6.10 -4.56
N PRO A 39 -19.17 5.16 -5.18
CA PRO A 39 -17.90 4.67 -4.66
C PRO A 39 -16.90 5.80 -4.38
N ALA A 40 -16.25 5.76 -3.22
CA ALA A 40 -15.33 6.81 -2.81
C ALA A 40 -14.08 6.26 -2.11
N TRP A 41 -12.92 6.86 -2.40
CA TRP A 41 -11.69 6.60 -1.65
C TRP A 41 -11.74 7.28 -0.28
N ARG A 42 -11.62 6.49 0.80
CA ARG A 42 -11.57 6.97 2.18
C ARG A 42 -10.20 6.71 2.78
N ALA A 43 -9.64 7.69 3.49
CA ALA A 43 -8.33 7.52 4.12
C ALA A 43 -8.37 6.36 5.14
N ALA A 44 -7.44 5.42 4.99
CA ALA A 44 -7.29 4.27 5.88
C ALA A 44 -6.05 4.49 6.76
N ARG A 45 -6.26 4.68 8.06
CA ARG A 45 -5.16 4.80 9.05
C ARG A 45 -4.72 3.45 9.59
N ASP A 46 -5.56 2.44 9.40
CA ASP A 46 -5.32 1.06 9.83
C ASP A 46 -5.80 0.11 8.75
N ILE A 47 -4.92 -0.77 8.30
CA ILE A 47 -5.22 -1.84 7.35
C ILE A 47 -5.40 -3.20 8.04
N GLY A 48 -5.47 -3.21 9.37
CA GLY A 48 -5.73 -4.41 10.18
C GLY A 48 -4.50 -5.32 10.27
N ASP A 49 -4.72 -6.63 10.21
CA ASP A 49 -3.64 -7.63 10.20
C ASP A 49 -2.93 -7.74 8.84
N ARG A 50 -3.07 -6.75 7.96
CA ARG A 50 -2.49 -6.78 6.62
C ARG A 50 -1.16 -6.06 6.60
N VAL A 51 -0.34 -6.50 5.66
CA VAL A 51 0.83 -5.76 5.18
C VAL A 51 0.71 -5.57 3.69
N PHE A 52 1.20 -4.44 3.20
CA PHE A 52 1.32 -4.17 1.76
C PHE A 52 2.79 -4.14 1.39
N LEU A 53 3.16 -4.89 0.35
CA LEU A 53 4.50 -4.89 -0.23
C LEU A 53 4.45 -4.13 -1.55
N LEU A 54 5.23 -3.05 -1.63
CA LEU A 54 5.33 -2.20 -2.80
C LEU A 54 6.69 -2.45 -3.48
N PRO A 55 6.73 -3.21 -4.60
CA PRO A 55 7.94 -3.31 -5.42
C PRO A 55 8.24 -1.98 -6.13
N ASP A 56 9.48 -1.81 -6.59
CA ASP A 56 9.73 -0.89 -7.70
C ASP A 56 9.08 -1.47 -8.96
N GLY A 57 7.96 -0.86 -9.36
CA GLY A 57 7.11 -1.35 -10.43
C GLY A 57 5.62 -1.19 -10.11
N ILE A 58 4.77 -1.88 -10.88
CA ILE A 58 3.32 -1.65 -10.89
C ILE A 58 2.57 -2.57 -9.91
N VAL A 59 3.11 -3.75 -9.57
CA VAL A 59 2.34 -4.81 -8.91
C VAL A 59 2.53 -4.82 -7.39
N ALA A 60 1.71 -4.06 -6.67
CA ALA A 60 1.63 -4.20 -5.22
C ALA A 60 0.95 -5.52 -4.82
N THR A 61 1.33 -6.05 -3.65
CA THR A 61 0.69 -7.26 -3.09
C THR A 61 0.42 -7.09 -1.61
N SER A 62 -0.44 -7.95 -1.05
CA SER A 62 -0.78 -7.98 0.36
C SER A 62 -0.69 -9.40 0.92
N CYS A 63 -0.35 -9.51 2.20
CA CYS A 63 -0.48 -10.74 2.96
C CYS A 63 -0.89 -10.49 4.41
N CYS A 64 -1.30 -11.56 5.09
CA CYS A 64 -1.58 -11.54 6.52
C CYS A 64 -0.27 -11.45 7.32
N ALA A 65 -0.15 -10.41 8.13
CA ALA A 65 1.03 -10.09 8.92
C ALA A 65 1.30 -11.19 9.95
N SER A 66 0.29 -11.65 10.67
CA SER A 66 0.40 -12.73 11.66
C SER A 66 0.89 -14.05 11.03
N ALA A 67 0.42 -14.38 9.83
CA ALA A 67 0.83 -15.58 9.10
C ALA A 67 2.30 -15.50 8.62
N CYS A 68 2.80 -14.29 8.37
CA CYS A 68 4.16 -14.06 7.89
C CYS A 68 5.15 -13.61 8.99
N ASN A 69 4.74 -13.60 10.27
CA ASN A 69 5.53 -13.02 11.37
C ASN A 69 5.99 -11.57 11.12
N LEU A 70 5.17 -10.80 10.41
CA LEU A 70 5.41 -9.39 10.10
C LEU A 70 4.67 -8.48 11.07
N LYS A 71 5.11 -7.23 11.16
CA LYS A 71 4.39 -6.22 11.93
C LYS A 71 3.17 -5.77 11.15
N ARG A 72 1.98 -6.02 11.71
CA ARG A 72 0.69 -5.59 11.13
C ARG A 72 0.59 -4.09 10.89
N ASN A 73 -0.32 -3.70 10.02
CA ASN A 73 -0.59 -2.31 9.63
C ASN A 73 0.69 -1.60 9.16
N ARG A 74 1.39 -2.21 8.19
CA ARG A 74 2.65 -1.71 7.63
C ARG A 74 2.69 -1.82 6.12
N ILE A 75 3.47 -0.91 5.55
CA ILE A 75 3.83 -0.88 4.15
C ILE A 75 5.33 -1.14 4.08
N TYR A 76 5.72 -2.17 3.34
CA TYR A 76 7.09 -2.54 3.10
C TYR A 76 7.46 -2.14 1.68
N PHE A 77 8.64 -1.56 1.54
CA PHE A 77 9.25 -1.24 0.26
C PHE A 77 10.35 -2.25 -0.01
N MET A 78 10.47 -2.71 -1.25
CA MET A 78 11.71 -3.40 -1.63
C MET A 78 12.84 -2.39 -1.66
N LYS A 79 13.94 -2.74 -1.01
CA LYS A 79 15.19 -2.01 -1.16
C LYS A 79 15.77 -2.42 -2.50
N GLU A 80 16.03 -1.47 -3.39
CA GLU A 80 16.90 -1.72 -4.53
C GLU A 80 18.25 -2.17 -3.97
N ASN A 81 18.70 -3.37 -4.34
CA ASN A 81 20.09 -3.70 -4.13
C ASN A 81 20.87 -2.82 -5.11
N ASP A 82 21.37 -1.68 -4.63
CA ASP A 82 22.54 -1.05 -5.22
C ASP A 82 23.61 -2.14 -5.21
N GLY A 83 23.76 -2.84 -6.34
CA GLY A 83 24.75 -3.89 -6.48
C GLY A 83 26.10 -3.35 -6.05
N ASP A 84 26.83 -4.15 -5.27
CA ASP A 84 28.24 -3.94 -4.91
C ASP A 84 28.97 -3.22 -6.06
N ARG A 85 29.30 -1.94 -5.84
CA ARG A 85 30.07 -1.11 -6.76
C ARG A 85 31.31 -0.60 -6.04
#